data_AF-A0A9E3EXJ5-F1
#
_entry.id   AF-A0A9E3EXJ5-F1
#
_cell.length_a   1.000
_cell.length_b   1.000
_cell.length_c   1.000
_cell.angle_alpha   90.00
_cell.angle_beta   90.00
_cell.angle_gamma   90.00
#
_symmetry.space_group_name_H-M   'P 1'
#
loop_
_entity.id
_entity.type
_entity.pdbx_description
1 polymer ?
#
loop_
_entity_poly.entity_id
_entity_poly.type
_entity_poly.pdbx_seq_one_letter_code
_entity_poly.pdbx_strand_id
1 'polypeptide(L)'
;MNREVENASVREGTSQGIHAVTTGPLRASARAILEQHGCKCLDQANGDCMTTFPPQTKCQEIWPRTLSERYRILLPDGLELRQVFDRFQEVSQLFIVLEKEPDEI
;
A
#
# COMPACT_ATOMS: atom_id res chain seq x y z
N MET A 1 46.04 -4.61 -16.22
CA MET A 1 45.41 -5.37 -17.32
C MET A 1 44.07 -5.84 -16.79
N ASN A 2 43.00 -5.24 -17.31
CA ASN A 2 41.62 -5.41 -16.87
C ASN A 2 41.08 -6.80 -17.18
N ARG A 3 40.16 -7.30 -16.36
CA ARG A 3 38.90 -7.87 -16.83
C ARG A 3 37.87 -7.82 -15.71
N GLU A 4 36.96 -6.87 -15.88
CA GLU A 4 35.62 -6.86 -15.30
C GLU A 4 34.93 -8.19 -15.63
N VAL A 5 34.19 -8.72 -14.65
CA VAL A 5 33.02 -9.54 -14.94
C VAL A 5 31.87 -8.92 -14.18
N GLU A 6 31.11 -8.15 -14.95
CA GLU A 6 29.89 -7.46 -14.58
C GLU A 6 28.75 -8.43 -14.22
N ASN A 7 27.87 -7.92 -13.37
CA ASN A 7 26.42 -8.08 -13.42
C ASN A 7 25.82 -9.49 -13.21
N ALA A 8 25.41 -9.71 -11.96
CA ALA A 8 24.04 -10.13 -11.69
C ALA A 8 23.48 -9.31 -10.52
N SER A 9 23.09 -8.06 -10.79
CA SER A 9 22.15 -7.36 -9.92
C SER A 9 20.82 -8.09 -10.07
N VAL A 10 20.55 -8.99 -9.12
CA VAL A 10 19.24 -9.59 -8.91
C VAL A 10 18.28 -8.42 -8.65
N ARG A 11 17.59 -7.95 -9.69
CA ARG A 11 16.41 -7.10 -9.53
C ARG A 11 15.25 -8.01 -9.19
N GLU A 12 15.30 -8.57 -7.99
CA GLU A 12 14.10 -9.01 -7.30
C GLU A 12 13.25 -7.76 -7.14
N GLY A 13 12.16 -7.69 -7.92
CA GLY A 13 11.09 -6.75 -7.66
C GLY A 13 10.71 -6.92 -6.19
N THR A 14 10.94 -5.88 -5.40
CA THR A 14 10.74 -5.85 -3.96
C THR A 14 9.27 -6.10 -3.63
N SER A 15 8.87 -7.36 -3.57
CA SER A 15 7.65 -7.83 -2.92
C SER A 15 7.91 -7.97 -1.42
N GLN A 16 8.59 -7.00 -0.81
CA GLN A 16 8.62 -6.90 0.65
C GLN A 16 7.22 -6.49 1.06
N GLY A 17 6.51 -7.43 1.69
CA GLY A 17 5.13 -7.24 2.13
C GLY A 17 5.02 -5.95 2.93
N ILE A 18 4.20 -5.02 2.44
CA ILE A 18 3.81 -3.89 3.26
C ILE A 18 2.98 -4.48 4.40
N HIS A 19 3.54 -4.46 5.61
CA HIS A 19 2.85 -4.91 6.81
C HIS A 19 1.99 -3.80 7.42
N ALA A 20 2.39 -2.54 7.23
CA ALA A 20 1.65 -1.39 7.70
C ALA A 20 1.95 -0.15 6.86
N VAL A 21 1.03 0.82 6.89
CA VAL A 21 1.21 2.15 6.30
C VAL A 21 0.77 3.23 7.28
N THR A 22 1.44 4.36 7.23
CA THR A 22 1.06 5.56 7.96
C THR A 22 0.36 6.53 7.02
N THR A 23 -0.84 6.93 7.38
CA THR A 23 -1.63 7.96 6.70
C THR A 23 -1.92 9.10 7.65
N GLY A 24 -2.41 10.23 7.13
CA GLY A 24 -3.10 11.21 7.97
C GLY A 24 -4.37 10.64 8.65
N PRO A 25 -5.14 11.48 9.35
CA PRO A 25 -6.36 11.05 10.04
C PRO A 25 -7.32 10.32 9.09
N LEU A 26 -7.76 9.13 9.48
CA LEU A 26 -8.76 8.38 8.72
C LEU A 26 -10.16 8.96 8.96
N ARG A 27 -10.96 9.03 7.89
CA ARG A 27 -12.41 9.22 8.03
C ARG A 27 -13.02 8.01 8.74
N ALA A 28 -14.03 8.23 9.56
CA ALA A 28 -14.70 7.16 10.31
C ALA A 28 -15.20 6.02 9.40
N SER A 29 -15.75 6.35 8.22
CA SER A 29 -16.20 5.35 7.25
C SER A 29 -15.04 4.54 6.64
N ALA A 30 -13.90 5.18 6.35
CA ALA A 30 -12.72 4.50 5.82
C ALA A 30 -12.13 3.53 6.86
N ARG A 31 -12.06 3.96 8.12
CA ARG A 31 -11.66 3.10 9.24
C ARG A 31 -12.57 1.88 9.37
N ALA A 32 -13.88 2.09 9.39
CA ALA A 32 -14.85 1.01 9.54
C ALA A 32 -14.69 -0.05 8.44
N ILE A 33 -14.48 0.38 7.18
CA ILE A 33 -14.20 -0.54 6.08
C ILE A 33 -12.88 -1.28 6.31
N LEU A 34 -11.78 -0.58 6.60
CA LEU A 34 -10.49 -1.22 6.83
C LEU A 34 -10.54 -2.26 7.96
N GLU A 35 -11.19 -1.93 9.08
CA GLU A 35 -11.37 -2.84 10.22
C GLU A 35 -12.28 -4.03 9.89
N GLN A 36 -13.35 -3.82 9.11
CA GLN A 36 -14.22 -4.89 8.61
C GLN A 36 -13.44 -5.91 7.76
N HIS A 37 -12.47 -5.44 6.97
CA HIS A 37 -11.61 -6.25 6.11
C HIS A 37 -10.32 -6.73 6.81
N GLY A 38 -10.30 -6.73 8.16
CA GLY A 38 -9.26 -7.34 8.97
C GLY A 38 -7.99 -6.50 9.18
N CYS A 39 -7.99 -5.23 8.76
CA CYS A 39 -6.91 -4.31 9.09
C CYS A 39 -7.04 -3.81 10.54
N LYS A 40 -5.94 -3.35 11.13
CA LYS A 40 -5.94 -2.67 12.44
C LYS A 40 -5.52 -1.22 12.26
N CYS A 41 -6.34 -0.29 12.74
CA CYS A 41 -6.08 1.15 12.66
C CYS A 41 -5.72 1.69 14.04
N LEU A 42 -4.51 2.21 14.20
CA LEU A 42 -4.02 2.80 15.46
C LEU A 42 -3.71 4.29 15.27
N ASP A 43 -4.46 5.15 15.96
CA ASP A 43 -4.16 6.58 16.01
C ASP A 43 -2.85 6.84 16.73
N GLN A 44 -2.07 7.74 16.16
CA GLN A 44 -0.80 8.22 16.69
C GLN A 44 -1.01 9.55 17.42
N ALA A 45 -0.09 9.89 18.33
CA ALA A 45 -0.16 11.13 19.13
C ALA A 45 -0.09 12.41 18.27
N ASN A 46 0.45 12.32 17.05
CA ASN A 46 0.55 13.43 16.09
C ASN A 46 -0.71 13.57 15.20
N GLY A 47 -1.75 12.76 15.41
CA GLY A 47 -2.98 12.77 14.61
C GLY A 47 -2.94 11.87 13.37
N ASP A 48 -1.80 11.25 13.06
CA ASP A 48 -1.72 10.26 11.99
C ASP A 48 -2.36 8.93 12.41
N CYS A 49 -2.62 8.07 11.45
CA CYS A 49 -3.12 6.73 11.67
C CYS A 49 -2.17 5.70 11.05
N MET A 50 -1.75 4.73 11.86
CA MET A 50 -1.01 3.56 11.39
C MET A 50 -2.00 2.43 11.11
N THR A 51 -2.07 1.99 9.85
CA THR A 51 -2.91 0.88 9.40
C THR A 51 -2.04 -0.36 9.21
N THR A 52 -2.25 -1.41 10.01
CA THR A 52 -1.62 -2.72 9.84
C THR A 52 -2.51 -3.63 9.00
N PHE A 53 -1.94 -4.25 7.97
CA PHE A 53 -2.67 -5.14 7.08
C PHE A 53 -2.71 -6.59 7.60
N PRO A 54 -3.77 -7.36 7.30
CA PRO A 54 -3.84 -8.76 7.65
C PRO A 54 -2.76 -9.58 6.91
N PRO A 55 -2.41 -10.78 7.41
CA PRO A 55 -1.53 -11.70 6.71
C PRO A 55 -2.02 -11.99 5.29
N GLN A 56 -1.09 -12.33 4.39
CA GLN A 56 -1.37 -12.62 2.98
C GLN A 56 -1.85 -11.43 2.14
N THR A 57 -1.85 -10.22 2.71
CA THR A 57 -1.97 -8.99 1.93
C THR A 57 -0.86 -8.91 0.89
N LYS A 58 -1.25 -8.70 -0.37
CA LYS A 58 -0.31 -8.55 -1.49
C LYS A 58 -0.11 -7.08 -1.79
N CYS A 59 1.13 -6.66 -1.97
CA CYS A 59 1.46 -5.31 -2.39
C CYS A 59 2.24 -5.37 -3.71
N GLN A 60 1.79 -4.58 -4.68
CA GLN A 60 2.43 -4.45 -5.98
C GLN A 60 2.63 -2.97 -6.32
N GLU A 61 3.85 -2.58 -6.62
CA GLU A 61 4.13 -1.26 -7.17
C GLU A 61 3.57 -1.17 -8.60
N ILE A 62 2.73 -0.16 -8.86
CA ILE A 62 2.04 0.04 -10.15
C ILE A 62 2.68 1.14 -11.00
N TRP A 63 3.41 2.08 -10.39
CA TRP A 63 4.22 3.05 -11.12
C TRP A 63 5.35 3.62 -10.25
N PRO A 64 6.61 3.27 -10.55
CA PRO A 64 7.75 4.02 -10.02
C PRO A 64 7.86 5.34 -10.77
N ARG A 65 7.43 6.45 -10.15
CA ARG A 65 7.87 7.80 -10.57
C ARG A 65 8.81 8.37 -9.52
N THR A 66 9.70 9.26 -9.95
CA THR A 66 10.75 9.86 -9.12
C THR A 66 10.23 10.63 -7.89
N LEU A 67 8.95 11.04 -7.87
CA LEU A 67 8.38 11.91 -6.83
C LEU A 67 7.33 11.22 -5.94
N SER A 68 6.67 10.17 -6.44
CA SER A 68 5.66 9.45 -5.68
C SER A 68 5.62 7.99 -6.11
N GLU A 69 5.58 7.10 -5.12
CA GLU A 69 5.39 5.68 -5.34
C GLU A 69 3.90 5.36 -5.30
N ARG A 70 3.46 4.46 -6.17
CA ARG A 70 2.07 4.03 -6.22
C ARG A 70 2.02 2.54 -6.05
N TYR A 71 1.22 2.09 -5.09
CA TYR A 71 1.03 0.68 -4.80
C TYR A 71 -0.43 0.28 -4.95
N ARG A 72 -0.64 -0.92 -5.49
CA ARG A 72 -1.86 -1.69 -5.40
C ARG A 72 -1.71 -2.66 -4.24
N ILE A 73 -2.63 -2.59 -3.29
CA ILE A 73 -2.66 -3.45 -2.11
C ILE A 73 -3.93 -4.29 -2.20
N LEU A 74 -3.79 -5.61 -2.26
CA LEU A 74 -4.91 -6.54 -2.31
C LEU A 74 -4.99 -7.28 -0.98
N LEU A 75 -6.09 -7.06 -0.26
CA LEU A 75 -6.39 -7.78 0.97
C LEU A 75 -6.79 -9.24 0.66
N PRO A 76 -6.65 -10.17 1.63
CA PRO A 76 -6.92 -11.59 1.41
C PRO A 76 -8.38 -11.91 1.04
N ASP A 77 -9.31 -11.01 1.38
CA ASP A 77 -10.73 -11.12 1.02
C ASP A 77 -11.08 -10.52 -0.35
N GLY A 78 -10.09 -9.98 -1.06
CA GLY A 78 -10.25 -9.40 -2.39
C GLY A 78 -10.45 -7.89 -2.39
N LEU A 79 -10.55 -7.20 -1.26
CA LEU A 79 -10.61 -5.74 -1.26
C LEU A 79 -9.31 -5.15 -1.82
N GLU A 80 -9.45 -4.28 -2.82
CA GLU A 80 -8.33 -3.53 -3.38
C GLU A 80 -8.23 -2.14 -2.74
N LEU A 81 -7.01 -1.80 -2.31
CA LEU A 81 -6.62 -0.46 -1.90
C LEU A 81 -5.55 0.07 -2.85
N ARG A 82 -5.53 1.40 -3.04
CA ARG A 82 -4.45 2.10 -3.70
C ARG A 82 -3.73 2.99 -2.71
N GLN A 83 -2.42 2.84 -2.64
CA GLN A 83 -1.55 3.71 -1.87
C GLN A 83 -0.83 4.67 -2.80
N VAL A 84 -0.79 5.94 -2.43
CA VAL A 84 0.12 6.92 -3.02
C VAL A 84 1.04 7.40 -1.91
N PHE A 85 2.32 7.09 -2.01
CA PHE A 85 3.34 7.53 -1.06
C PHE A 85 4.08 8.74 -1.62
N ASP A 86 4.01 9.85 -0.90
CA ASP A 86 4.77 11.07 -1.21
C ASP A 86 6.13 11.01 -0.50
N ARG A 87 7.21 10.91 -1.27
CA ARG A 87 8.58 10.81 -0.73
C ARG A 87 9.06 12.11 -0.07
N PHE A 88 8.50 13.27 -0.41
CA PHE A 88 8.91 14.56 0.18
C PHE A 88 8.29 14.78 1.55
N GLN A 89 7.03 14.34 1.71
CA GLN A 89 6.30 14.49 2.96
C GLN A 89 6.41 13.25 3.86
N GLU A 90 6.92 12.14 3.32
CA GLU A 90 6.98 10.83 3.98
C GLU A 90 5.60 10.34 4.46
N VAL A 91 4.53 10.71 3.74
CA VAL A 91 3.14 10.41 4.08
C VAL A 91 2.49 9.61 2.96
N SER A 92 1.64 8.64 3.34
CA SER A 92 0.80 7.91 2.39
C SER A 92 -0.64 8.42 2.38
N GLN A 93 -1.26 8.35 1.21
CA GLN A 93 -2.71 8.41 1.05
C GLN A 93 -3.22 7.03 0.64
N LEU A 94 -4.27 6.56 1.31
CA LEU A 94 -4.97 5.31 0.99
C LEU A 94 -6.32 5.59 0.36
N PHE A 95 -6.62 4.90 -0.74
CA PHE A 95 -7.89 4.94 -1.43
C PHE A 95 -8.48 3.54 -1.47
N ILE A 96 -9.74 3.39 -1.04
CA ILE A 96 -10.49 2.14 -1.18
C ILE A 96 -11.02 2.09 -2.61
N VAL A 97 -10.69 1.03 -3.35
CA VAL A 97 -11.23 0.79 -4.68
C VAL A 97 -12.48 -0.07 -4.51
N LEU A 98 -13.64 0.57 -4.57
CA LEU A 98 -14.91 -0.15 -4.68
C LEU A 98 -15.04 -0.60 -6.12
N GLU A 99 -14.91 -1.89 -6.39
CA GLU A 99 -15.37 -2.43 -7.67
C GLU A 99 -16.88 -2.14 -7.75
N LYS A 100 -17.30 -1.45 -8.81
CA LYS A 100 -18.73 -1.45 -9.16
C LYS A 100 -19.09 -2.91 -9.43
N GLU A 101 -20.23 -3.36 -8.90
CA GLU A 101 -20.83 -4.61 -9.37
C GLU A 101 -20.82 -4.59 -10.90
N PRO A 102 -20.45 -5.70 -11.57
CA PRO A 102 -20.66 -5.77 -13.01
C PRO A 102 -22.13 -5.47 -13.23
N ASP A 103 -22.44 -4.45 -14.05
CA ASP A 103 -23.80 -4.19 -14.51
C ASP A 103 -24.34 -5.52 -15.07
N GLU A 104 -25.22 -6.19 -14.30
CA GLU A 104 -26.05 -7.24 -14.85
C GLU A 104 -26.98 -6.55 -15.87
N ILE A 105 -26.75 -6.83 -17.16
CA ILE A 105 -27.70 -7.27 -18.22
C ILE A 105 -27.02 -7.14 -19.59
#